data_AF-A0A816A6X2-F1
#
_entry.id   AF-A0A816A6X2-F1
#
_cell.length_a   1.000
_cell.length_b   1.000
_cell.length_c   1.000
_cell.angle_alpha   90.00
_cell.angle_beta   90.00
_cell.angle_gamma   90.00
#
_symmetry.space_group_name_H-M   'P 1'
#
loop_
_entity.id
_entity.type
_entity.pdbx_description
1 polymer ?
#
loop_
_entity_poly.entity_id
_entity_poly.type
_entity_poly.pdbx_seq_one_letter_code
_entity_poly.pdbx_strand_id
1 'polypeptide(L)'
;FVLNLHCIFEKSFSGMLIYENPLYVAPNLKRHMAKAEASQKYQQRVYQKLSYEQKKPKESFPYDKTDEIFQTPAPPADNEDDDDDDDDSDSDSE
;
A
#
# COMPACT_ATOMS: atom_id res chain seq x y z
N PHE A 1 -5.32 -39.69 1.41
CA PHE A 1 -4.09 -39.18 0.76
C PHE A 1 -4.47 -38.55 -0.58
N VAL A 2 -3.71 -37.59 -1.07
CA VAL A 2 -3.87 -37.02 -2.42
C VAL A 2 -2.54 -37.18 -3.15
N LEU A 3 -2.56 -37.83 -4.31
CA LEU A 3 -1.36 -38.04 -5.12
C LEU A 3 -1.35 -37.04 -6.26
N ASN A 4 -0.18 -36.44 -6.51
CA ASN A 4 0.05 -35.55 -7.65
C ASN A 4 1.21 -36.11 -8.49
N LEU A 5 0.97 -36.28 -9.79
CA LEU A 5 1.96 -36.82 -10.71
C LEU A 5 3.05 -35.77 -10.97
N HIS A 6 4.31 -36.16 -10.77
CA HIS A 6 5.47 -35.33 -11.10
C HIS A 6 6.07 -35.72 -12.46
N CYS A 7 6.48 -36.99 -12.61
CA CYS A 7 7.16 -37.48 -13.80
C CYS A 7 6.90 -38.98 -14.04
N ILE A 8 7.12 -39.44 -15.27
CA ILE A 8 7.09 -40.86 -15.67
C ILE A 8 8.41 -41.23 -16.36
N PHE A 9 8.99 -42.35 -15.97
CA PHE A 9 10.22 -42.90 -16.53
C PHE A 9 9.95 -44.11 -17.43
N GLU A 10 10.79 -44.32 -18.44
CA GLU A 10 10.68 -45.44 -19.40
C GLU A 10 10.82 -46.82 -18.73
N LYS A 11 11.68 -46.95 -17.72
CA LYS A 11 11.97 -48.22 -17.03
C LYS A 11 11.67 -48.13 -15.54
N SER A 12 11.74 -49.28 -14.86
CA SER A 12 11.57 -49.35 -13.41
C SER A 12 12.65 -48.54 -12.69
N PHE A 13 12.25 -47.43 -12.07
CA PHE A 13 13.09 -46.52 -11.28
C PHE A 13 14.35 -45.96 -11.99
N SER A 14 14.44 -46.07 -13.32
CA SER A 14 15.60 -45.68 -14.12
C SER A 14 15.18 -45.41 -15.57
N GLY A 15 16.10 -44.94 -16.40
CA GLY A 15 15.86 -44.64 -17.81
C GLY A 15 15.51 -43.18 -18.08
N MET A 16 15.12 -42.93 -19.33
CA MET A 16 14.82 -41.58 -19.79
C MET A 16 13.45 -41.11 -19.26
N LEU A 17 13.36 -39.81 -19.00
CA LEU A 17 12.11 -39.13 -18.68
C LEU A 17 11.24 -39.07 -19.94
N ILE A 18 10.10 -39.75 -19.93
CA ILE A 18 9.17 -39.77 -21.08
C ILE A 18 8.06 -38.72 -20.93
N TYR A 19 7.77 -38.30 -19.70
CA TYR A 19 6.75 -37.31 -19.41
C TYR A 19 7.05 -36.55 -18.13
N GLU A 20 6.88 -35.23 -18.19
CA GLU A 20 6.91 -34.32 -17.04
C GLU A 20 5.61 -33.52 -17.01
N ASN A 21 5.01 -33.39 -15.83
CA ASN A 21 3.77 -32.64 -15.67
C ASN A 21 4.05 -31.12 -15.62
N PRO A 22 3.62 -30.32 -16.62
CA PRO A 22 3.89 -28.88 -16.63
C PRO A 22 3.15 -28.11 -15.52
N LEU A 23 2.10 -28.70 -14.94
CA LEU A 23 1.33 -28.09 -13.85
C LEU A 23 1.92 -28.39 -12.47
N TYR A 24 2.84 -29.35 -12.39
CA TYR A 24 3.47 -29.70 -11.13
C TYR A 24 4.53 -28.67 -10.77
N VAL A 25 4.42 -28.10 -9.56
CA VAL A 25 5.46 -27.24 -8.99
C VAL A 25 5.94 -27.85 -7.68
N ALA A 26 7.24 -28.13 -7.60
CA ALA A 26 7.84 -28.71 -6.41
C ALA A 26 7.61 -27.82 -5.18
N PRO A 27 7.28 -28.39 -4.00
CA PRO A 27 7.06 -27.60 -2.78
C PRO A 27 8.27 -26.74 -2.38
N ASN A 28 9.48 -27.26 -2.64
CA ASN A 28 10.73 -26.54 -2.39
C ASN A 28 10.82 -25.28 -3.27
N LEU A 29 10.43 -25.40 -4.54
CA LEU A 29 10.41 -24.28 -5.48
C LEU A 29 9.37 -23.24 -5.08
N LYS A 30 8.16 -23.65 -4.66
CA LYS A 30 7.14 -22.73 -4.13
C LYS A 30 7.67 -21.92 -2.93
N ARG A 31 8.35 -22.59 -1.99
CA ARG A 31 8.96 -21.90 -0.83
C ARG A 31 10.10 -20.97 -1.24
N HIS A 32 10.89 -21.36 -2.22
CA HIS A 32 11.95 -20.51 -2.77
C HIS A 32 11.37 -19.24 -3.43
N MET A 33 10.35 -19.39 -4.27
CA MET A 33 9.64 -18.27 -4.90
C MET A 33 9.07 -17.30 -3.87
N ALA A 34 8.39 -17.82 -2.84
CA ALA A 34 7.85 -16.97 -1.77
C ALA A 34 8.94 -16.18 -1.02
N LYS A 35 10.11 -16.78 -0.80
CA LYS A 35 11.27 -16.08 -0.20
C LYS A 35 11.85 -15.02 -1.14
N ALA A 36 11.93 -15.32 -2.43
CA ALA A 36 12.42 -14.39 -3.44
C ALA A 36 11.48 -13.17 -3.60
N GLU A 37 10.17 -13.39 -3.61
CA GLU A 37 9.18 -12.31 -3.60
C GLU A 37 9.31 -11.44 -2.33
N ALA A 38 9.53 -12.09 -1.17
CA ALA A 38 9.72 -11.38 0.08
C ALA A 38 11.01 -10.54 0.11
N SER A 39 12.10 -11.03 -0.48
CA SER A 39 13.38 -10.29 -0.52
C SER A 39 13.31 -9.06 -1.44
N GLN A 40 12.53 -9.13 -2.52
CA GLN A 40 12.35 -8.00 -3.44
C GLN A 40 11.57 -6.82 -2.84
N LYS A 41 10.87 -7.00 -1.72
CA LYS A 41 10.06 -5.95 -1.08
C LYS A 41 10.83 -4.66 -0.82
N TYR A 42 12.09 -4.75 -0.37
CA TYR A 42 12.89 -3.56 -0.11
C TYR A 42 13.20 -2.79 -1.40
N GLN A 43 13.67 -3.50 -2.43
CA GLN A 43 13.96 -2.90 -3.73
C GLN A 43 12.70 -2.26 -4.33
N GLN A 44 11.56 -2.95 -4.27
CA GLN A 44 10.28 -2.43 -4.75
C GLN A 44 9.88 -1.13 -4.04
N ARG A 45 10.07 -1.01 -2.71
CA ARG A 45 9.80 0.25 -1.98
C ARG A 45 10.68 1.39 -2.46
N VAL A 46 11.97 1.13 -2.70
CA VAL A 46 12.90 2.15 -3.20
C VAL A 46 12.48 2.60 -4.60
N TYR A 47 12.23 1.65 -5.51
CA TYR A 47 11.75 1.98 -6.85
C TYR A 47 10.40 2.69 -6.85
N GLN A 48 9.49 2.34 -5.94
CA GLN A 48 8.20 3.01 -5.82
C GLN A 48 8.37 4.47 -5.42
N LYS A 49 9.23 4.77 -4.44
CA LYS A 49 9.55 6.16 -4.05
C LYS A 49 10.12 6.97 -5.23
N LEU A 50 11.11 6.40 -5.93
CA LEU A 50 11.71 7.03 -7.11
C LEU A 50 10.67 7.27 -8.22
N SER A 51 9.81 6.28 -8.48
CA SER A 51 8.76 6.40 -9.49
C SER A 51 7.70 7.44 -9.12
N TYR A 52 7.41 7.60 -7.83
CA TYR A 52 6.49 8.61 -7.34
C TYR A 52 7.07 10.02 -7.52
N GLU A 53 8.34 10.21 -7.16
CA GLU A 53 9.05 11.48 -7.37
C GLU A 53 9.10 11.87 -8.85
N GLN A 54 9.33 10.91 -9.74
CA GLN A 54 9.32 11.14 -11.19
C GLN A 54 7.94 11.49 -11.74
N LYS A 55 6.88 10.86 -11.20
CA LYS A 55 5.50 11.08 -11.65
C LYS A 55 4.86 12.33 -11.02
N LYS A 56 5.41 12.85 -9.92
CA LYS A 56 4.85 14.00 -9.23
C LYS A 56 4.86 15.22 -10.18
N PRO A 57 3.70 15.77 -10.56
CA PRO A 57 3.66 16.95 -11.40
C PRO A 57 4.23 18.16 -10.64
N LYS A 58 4.97 19.02 -11.33
CA LYS A 58 5.56 20.23 -10.72
C LYS A 58 4.51 21.26 -10.32
N GLU A 59 3.41 21.31 -11.07
CA GLU A 59 2.25 22.12 -10.76
C GLU A 59 1.05 21.18 -10.52
N SER A 60 0.37 21.34 -9.38
CA SER A 60 -0.73 20.46 -8.95
C SER A 60 -1.97 20.65 -9.82
N PHE A 61 -2.34 21.90 -10.07
CA PHE A 61 -3.41 22.32 -10.98
C PHE A 61 -3.11 23.72 -11.49
N PRO A 62 -3.37 24.04 -12.77
CA PRO A 62 -3.35 25.42 -13.22
C PRO A 62 -4.43 26.20 -12.47
N TYR A 63 -4.07 27.36 -11.91
CA TYR A 63 -4.98 28.23 -11.19
C TYR A 63 -6.09 28.74 -12.13
N ASP A 64 -7.34 28.40 -11.84
CA ASP A 64 -8.51 28.87 -12.57
C ASP A 64 -8.98 30.22 -11.99
N LYS A 65 -9.05 31.24 -12.84
CA LYS A 65 -9.44 32.60 -12.45
C LYS A 65 -10.92 32.71 -12.09
N THR A 66 -11.74 31.71 -12.40
CA THR A 66 -13.18 31.70 -12.13
C THR A 66 -13.55 31.15 -10.75
N ASP A 67 -12.56 30.65 -9.99
CA ASP A 67 -12.78 29.99 -8.69
C ASP A 67 -13.25 30.97 -7.59
N GLU A 68 -13.05 32.28 -7.79
CA GLU A 68 -13.48 33.34 -6.87
C GLU A 68 -14.99 33.67 -6.98
N ILE A 69 -15.67 33.22 -8.03
CA ILE A 69 -17.06 33.63 -8.34
C ILE A 69 -18.08 33.10 -7.31
N PHE A 70 -17.77 31.97 -6.65
CA PHE A 70 -18.70 31.28 -5.76
C PHE A 70 -18.40 31.44 -4.27
N GLN A 71 -17.46 32.31 -3.91
CA GLN A 71 -17.15 32.61 -2.51
C GLN A 71 -18.27 33.48 -1.92
N THR A 72 -19.20 32.84 -1.21
CA THR A 72 -20.23 33.56 -0.46
C THR A 72 -19.57 34.16 0.79
N PRO A 73 -19.67 35.47 1.05
CA PRO A 73 -19.11 36.07 2.25
C PRO A 73 -19.76 35.42 3.48
N ALA A 74 -18.93 35.04 4.46
CA ALA A 74 -19.41 34.52 5.73
C ALA A 74 -20.35 35.57 6.37
N PRO A 75 -21.48 35.15 6.97
CA PRO A 75 -22.31 36.06 7.73
C PRO A 75 -21.46 36.72 8.83
N PRO A 76 -21.72 38.01 9.14
CA PRO A 76 -20.97 38.71 10.17
C PRO A 76 -21.07 37.91 11.47
N ALA A 77 -19.93 37.66 12.11
CA ALA A 77 -19.89 37.19 13.48
C ALA A 77 -20.50 38.30 14.34
N ASP A 78 -21.75 38.13 14.73
CA ASP A 78 -22.35 38.88 15.82
C ASP A 78 -21.51 38.52 17.06
N ASN A 79 -20.61 39.43 17.45
CA ASN A 79 -19.92 39.34 18.72
C ASN A 79 -20.97 39.71 19.77
N GLU A 80 -21.68 38.71 20.28
CA GLU A 80 -22.33 38.82 21.58
C GLU A 80 -21.19 38.78 22.60
N ASP A 81 -20.84 39.97 23.09
CA ASP A 81 -20.02 40.19 24.28
C ASP A 81 -20.78 39.64 25.49
N ASP A 82 -20.69 38.33 25.73
CA ASP A 82 -21.03 37.74 27.02
C ASP A 82 -19.77 37.82 27.90
N ASP A 83 -19.66 38.95 28.61
CA ASP A 83 -18.81 39.12 29.78
C ASP A 83 -19.33 38.22 30.92
N ASP A 84 -19.04 36.92 30.86
CA ASP A 84 -19.14 36.05 32.04
C ASP A 84 -17.79 36.06 32.77
N ASP A 85 -17.62 37.10 33.61
CA ASP A 85 -16.69 37.12 34.73
C ASP A 85 -17.09 36.02 35.74
N ASP A 86 -16.66 34.78 35.52
CA ASP A 86 -16.59 33.77 36.58
C ASP A 86 -15.14 33.66 37.07
N ASP A 87 -14.81 34.61 37.94
CA ASP A 87 -13.78 34.49 38.97
C ASP A 87 -14.22 33.39 39.95
N ASP A 88 -13.67 32.20 39.81
CA ASP A 88 -13.52 31.29 40.95
C ASP A 88 -12.16 30.60 40.88
N SER A 89 -11.24 31.19 41.64
CA SER A 89 -10.15 30.47 42.25
C SER A 89 -10.69 29.26 43.00
N ASP A 90 -10.20 28.05 42.70
CA ASP A 90 -9.66 27.24 43.79
C ASP A 90 -8.69 26.16 43.35
N SER A 91 -7.61 26.14 44.12
CA SER A 91 -6.56 25.14 44.25
C SER A 91 -7.13 23.73 44.38
N ASP A 92 -6.57 22.75 43.65
CA ASP A 92 -5.95 21.66 44.40
C ASP A 92 -4.85 20.91 43.65
N SER A 93 -3.86 20.53 44.46
CA SER A 93 -2.65 19.81 44.12
C SER A 93 -2.91 18.29 44.17
N GLU A 94 -2.33 17.50 43.27
CA GLU A 94 -1.67 16.20 43.50
C GLU A 94 -1.17 15.54 42.21
#